data_AF-A0A6J6NC30-F1
#
_entry.id   AF-A0A6J6NC30-F1
#
_cell.length_a   1.000
_cell.length_b   1.000
_cell.length_c   1.000
_cell.angle_alpha   90.00
_cell.angle_beta   90.00
_cell.angle_gamma   90.00
#
_symmetry.space_group_name_H-M   'P 1'
#
loop_
_entity.id
_entity.type
_entity.pdbx_description
1 polymer ?
#
loop_
_entity_poly.entity_id
_entity_poly.type
_entity_poly.pdbx_seq_one_letter_code
_entity_poly.pdbx_strand_id
1 'polypeptide(L)'
;MSKYTKTLLAIATGMALLGSSISAATAAPTTNLTYAQFLETAGYKDFVAKSALGAEYLANQSGVVMTVDMTMTADSTTSPLANISVSATKTKSKTDMTVEGKTLTVYFIEGHAYSTMNSYKDLAAPDNISKVLARIPGSSSKMVKMVKMPEGLQTFDPADLFSSSSETYDTLLNSNFKDLLTMFQYSDVTVSANPSNETLTDYAWDMGFSMLGISSSVHSKYTLDANSLVVSGSVNSTMSSASGSMTTATTITMNVNNELVIDIPDLTDIVDEAQINRVSHQITAEGKSTAKANAIVKRAKELAKKARAALSGKHLRDAAKALKYTFTNISNGVRLTATVSKVKGSLCVVVGGGKATIKTC
;
A
#
# COMPACT_ATOMS: atom_id res chain seq x y z
N MET A 1 2.02 25.13 2.45
CA MET A 1 2.50 23.99 1.63
C MET A 1 1.38 22.96 1.46
N SER A 2 1.05 22.58 0.21
CA SER A 2 -0.03 21.65 -0.17
C SER A 2 0.23 20.22 0.32
N LYS A 3 -0.81 19.38 0.44
CA LYS A 3 -0.64 17.93 0.75
C LYS A 3 0.34 17.27 -0.22
N TYR A 4 0.36 17.70 -1.47
CA TYR A 4 1.22 17.15 -2.52
C TYR A 4 2.72 17.41 -2.27
N THR A 5 3.12 18.67 -2.09
CA THR A 5 4.52 19.03 -1.78
C THR A 5 4.98 18.41 -0.46
N LYS A 6 4.06 18.26 0.49
CA LYS A 6 4.28 17.65 1.81
C LYS A 6 4.41 16.13 1.76
N THR A 7 3.55 15.45 1.01
CA THR A 7 3.59 14.00 0.74
C THR A 7 4.84 13.68 -0.05
N LEU A 8 5.24 14.51 -1.01
CA LEU A 8 6.52 14.40 -1.72
C LEU A 8 7.73 14.47 -0.80
N LEU A 9 7.75 15.45 0.11
CA LEU A 9 8.81 15.56 1.13
C LEU A 9 8.76 14.36 2.09
N ALA A 10 7.59 13.91 2.54
CA ALA A 10 7.45 12.77 3.46
C ALA A 10 7.79 11.41 2.84
N ILE A 11 7.45 11.21 1.55
CA ILE A 11 7.77 10.02 0.76
C ILE A 11 9.28 9.99 0.49
N ALA A 12 9.86 11.11 0.03
CA ALA A 12 11.29 11.21 -0.24
C ALA A 12 12.14 11.10 1.04
N THR A 13 11.75 11.79 2.12
CA THR A 13 12.44 11.71 3.42
C THR A 13 12.21 10.35 4.08
N GLY A 14 10.98 9.85 4.18
CA GLY A 14 10.68 8.55 4.80
C GLY A 14 11.39 7.38 4.12
N MET A 15 11.47 7.36 2.79
CA MET A 15 12.16 6.29 2.07
C MET A 15 13.69 6.45 2.03
N ALA A 16 14.22 7.68 2.08
CA ALA A 16 15.65 7.91 2.32
C ALA A 16 16.10 7.38 3.69
N LEU A 17 15.20 7.35 4.67
CA LEU A 17 15.46 6.90 6.05
C LEU A 17 15.25 5.38 6.25
N LEU A 18 14.31 4.76 5.51
CA LEU A 18 14.02 3.31 5.61
C LEU A 18 15.14 2.41 5.05
N GLY A 19 16.09 2.95 4.28
CA GLY A 19 17.28 2.23 3.81
C GLY A 19 18.38 2.05 4.87
N SER A 20 18.20 2.55 6.10
CA SER A 20 19.24 2.61 7.13
C SER A 20 19.20 1.46 8.12
N SER A 21 19.88 0.36 7.79
CA SER A 21 20.38 -0.58 8.81
C SER A 21 21.84 -0.94 8.50
N ILE A 22 22.67 -0.90 9.55
CA ILE A 22 24.06 -1.43 9.63
C ILE A 22 25.19 -0.42 9.29
N SER A 23 26.40 -0.70 9.77
CA SER A 23 27.25 0.10 10.69
C SER A 23 28.64 0.61 10.20
N ALA A 24 29.18 1.62 10.92
CA ALA A 24 30.59 2.07 11.10
C ALA A 24 31.24 3.08 10.11
N ALA A 25 32.29 3.80 10.56
CA ALA A 25 32.66 5.24 10.37
C ALA A 25 32.92 5.91 9.00
N THR A 26 32.47 7.20 8.86
CA THR A 26 33.28 8.38 8.43
C THR A 26 32.58 9.76 8.60
N ALA A 27 33.34 10.84 8.40
CA ALA A 27 33.21 12.22 8.90
C ALA A 27 31.92 13.01 8.56
N ALA A 28 31.61 14.00 9.42
CA ALA A 28 30.42 14.84 9.38
C ALA A 28 30.46 15.90 8.25
N PRO A 29 29.34 16.14 7.55
CA PRO A 29 29.21 17.25 6.60
C PRO A 29 29.17 18.61 7.31
N THR A 30 29.41 19.69 6.55
CA THR A 30 29.41 21.09 6.99
C THR A 30 28.00 21.64 7.26
N THR A 31 27.17 20.90 7.98
CA THR A 31 25.80 21.28 8.38
C THR A 31 25.80 21.66 9.86
N ASN A 32 25.35 22.87 10.22
CA ASN A 32 25.53 23.43 11.58
C ASN A 32 24.22 23.77 12.30
N LEU A 33 23.08 23.67 11.62
CA LEU A 33 21.78 24.02 12.21
C LEU A 33 21.10 22.78 12.79
N THR A 34 20.58 22.89 14.01
CA THR A 34 19.59 21.93 14.52
C THR A 34 18.30 22.04 13.73
N TYR A 35 17.43 21.03 13.79
CA TYR A 35 16.11 21.09 13.14
C TYR A 35 15.31 22.34 13.53
N ALA A 36 15.28 22.70 14.82
CA ALA A 36 14.59 23.90 15.28
C ALA A 36 15.18 25.19 14.68
N GLN A 37 16.51 25.29 14.56
CA GLN A 37 17.16 26.45 13.95
C GLN A 37 16.90 26.51 12.43
N PHE A 38 16.88 25.35 11.77
CA PHE A 38 16.57 25.24 10.33
C PHE A 38 15.16 25.75 10.02
N LEU A 39 14.16 25.36 10.82
CA LEU A 39 12.78 25.84 10.65
C LEU A 39 12.65 27.37 10.77
N GLU A 40 13.59 27.99 11.49
CA GLU A 40 13.59 29.43 11.72
C GLU A 40 14.31 30.23 10.63
N THR A 41 15.04 29.59 9.70
CA THR A 41 15.79 30.31 8.66
C THR A 41 14.88 31.01 7.66
N ALA A 42 15.38 32.12 7.10
CA ALA A 42 14.62 32.92 6.14
C ALA A 42 14.27 32.12 4.88
N GLY A 43 15.22 31.34 4.35
CA GLY A 43 15.00 30.55 3.15
C GLY A 43 13.97 29.43 3.35
N TYR A 44 13.95 28.76 4.51
CA TYR A 44 12.93 27.75 4.81
C TYR A 44 11.53 28.37 4.96
N LYS A 45 11.43 29.49 5.70
CA LYS A 45 10.15 30.22 5.86
C LYS A 45 9.61 30.71 4.52
N ASP A 46 10.47 31.24 3.65
CA ASP A 46 10.08 31.67 2.31
C ASP A 46 9.60 30.49 1.46
N PHE A 47 10.33 29.37 1.44
CA PHE A 47 9.90 28.15 0.77
C PHE A 47 8.52 27.66 1.23
N VAL A 48 8.26 27.66 2.54
CA VAL A 48 6.96 27.26 3.12
C VAL A 48 5.85 28.20 2.70
N ALA A 49 6.11 29.52 2.70
CA ALA A 49 5.16 30.55 2.30
C ALA A 49 4.83 30.44 0.80
N LYS A 50 5.85 30.33 -0.07
CA LYS A 50 5.67 30.12 -1.51
C LYS A 50 4.91 28.83 -1.81
N SER A 51 5.25 27.75 -1.12
CA SER A 51 4.52 26.50 -1.25
C SER A 51 3.06 26.57 -0.77
N ALA A 52 2.69 27.55 0.07
CA ALA A 52 1.29 27.82 0.41
C ALA A 52 0.56 28.49 -0.76
N LEU A 53 1.18 29.47 -1.41
CA LEU A 53 0.65 30.10 -2.63
C LEU A 53 0.47 29.08 -3.76
N GLY A 54 1.44 28.17 -3.95
CA GLY A 54 1.31 27.07 -4.92
C GLY A 54 0.13 26.13 -4.62
N ALA A 55 -0.23 25.94 -3.34
CA ALA A 55 -1.40 25.16 -2.95
C ALA A 55 -2.71 25.86 -3.34
N GLU A 56 -2.79 27.17 -3.12
CA GLU A 56 -3.92 28.00 -3.55
C GLU A 56 -4.06 28.01 -5.07
N TYR A 57 -2.94 28.11 -5.79
CA TYR A 57 -2.94 27.99 -7.25
C TYR A 57 -3.46 26.62 -7.69
N LEU A 58 -2.97 25.53 -7.09
CA LEU A 58 -3.38 24.17 -7.43
C LEU A 58 -4.88 23.93 -7.16
N ALA A 59 -5.42 24.45 -6.07
CA ALA A 59 -6.85 24.35 -5.73
C ALA A 59 -7.78 24.91 -6.82
N ASN A 60 -7.29 25.89 -7.59
CA ASN A 60 -8.01 26.50 -8.70
C ASN A 60 -7.85 25.76 -10.04
N GLN A 61 -6.99 24.74 -10.11
CA GLN A 61 -6.81 23.92 -11.31
C GLN A 61 -7.84 22.78 -11.40
N SER A 62 -8.05 22.25 -12.60
CA SER A 62 -8.95 21.10 -12.84
C SER A 62 -8.22 19.77 -12.95
N GLY A 63 -6.89 19.76 -13.18
CA GLY A 63 -6.11 18.53 -13.26
C GLY A 63 -4.62 18.71 -13.01
N VAL A 64 -3.99 17.66 -12.45
CA VAL A 64 -2.57 17.60 -12.12
C VAL A 64 -2.02 16.19 -12.35
N VAL A 65 -0.76 16.10 -12.76
CA VAL A 65 0.00 14.86 -12.90
C VAL A 65 1.30 14.96 -12.10
N MET A 66 1.54 13.95 -11.25
CA MET A 66 2.81 13.71 -10.54
C MET A 66 3.56 12.59 -11.21
N THR A 67 4.88 12.68 -11.18
CA THR A 67 5.72 11.49 -11.28
C THR A 67 6.81 11.57 -10.21
N VAL A 68 7.05 10.43 -9.56
CA VAL A 68 8.12 10.22 -8.60
C VAL A 68 8.93 9.03 -9.09
N ASP A 69 10.17 9.27 -9.45
CA ASP A 69 11.12 8.26 -9.90
C ASP A 69 12.16 8.03 -8.81
N MET A 70 12.39 6.77 -8.48
CA MET A 70 13.35 6.37 -7.46
C MET A 70 14.33 5.36 -8.01
N THR A 71 15.61 5.63 -7.78
CA THR A 71 16.69 4.72 -8.10
C THR A 71 17.55 4.49 -6.87
N MET A 72 18.15 3.31 -6.80
CA MET A 72 19.11 2.94 -5.77
C MET A 72 20.38 2.48 -6.45
N THR A 73 21.51 3.00 -6.00
CA THR A 73 22.85 2.59 -6.39
C THR A 73 23.54 1.95 -5.21
N ALA A 74 23.93 0.68 -5.37
CA ALA A 74 24.77 -0.07 -4.44
C ALA A 74 25.87 -0.78 -5.23
N ASP A 75 27.10 -0.76 -4.73
CA ASP A 75 28.26 -1.41 -5.37
C ASP A 75 28.41 -1.09 -6.87
N SER A 76 28.23 0.20 -7.21
CA SER A 76 28.27 0.72 -8.60
C SER A 76 27.17 0.23 -9.54
N THR A 77 26.16 -0.50 -9.05
CA THR A 77 25.00 -0.93 -9.82
C THR A 77 23.78 -0.08 -9.46
N THR A 78 23.20 0.60 -10.46
CA THR A 78 21.96 1.38 -10.29
C THR A 78 20.76 0.57 -10.75
N SER A 79 19.78 0.43 -9.86
CA SER A 79 18.52 -0.26 -10.12
C SER A 79 17.34 0.68 -9.88
N PRO A 80 16.28 0.62 -10.71
CA PRO A 80 15.03 1.30 -10.41
C PRO A 80 14.41 0.66 -9.16
N LEU A 81 14.09 1.49 -8.17
CA LEU A 81 13.45 1.05 -6.94
C LEU A 81 11.93 1.15 -7.07
N ALA A 82 11.46 2.33 -7.47
CA ALA A 82 10.04 2.59 -7.67
C ALA A 82 9.82 3.70 -8.71
N ASN A 83 8.71 3.62 -9.43
CA ASN A 83 8.13 4.73 -10.18
C ASN A 83 6.68 4.90 -9.72
N ILE A 84 6.28 6.11 -9.34
CA ILE A 84 4.93 6.42 -8.91
C ILE A 84 4.42 7.56 -9.78
N SER A 85 3.32 7.34 -10.50
CA SER A 85 2.59 8.36 -11.24
C SER A 85 1.23 8.59 -10.60
N VAL A 86 0.89 9.85 -10.35
CA VAL A 86 -0.42 10.22 -9.80
C VAL A 86 -1.07 11.23 -10.72
N SER A 87 -2.18 10.84 -11.33
CA SER A 87 -3.03 11.73 -12.11
C SER A 87 -4.28 12.04 -11.29
N ALA A 88 -4.63 13.31 -11.12
CA ALA A 88 -5.79 13.71 -10.35
C ALA A 88 -6.57 14.85 -11.01
N THR A 89 -7.88 14.76 -10.99
CA THR A 89 -8.84 15.86 -11.23
C THR A 89 -9.56 16.16 -9.91
N LYS A 90 -10.44 17.16 -9.87
CA LYS A 90 -11.20 17.51 -8.66
C LYS A 90 -12.07 16.37 -8.10
N THR A 91 -12.41 15.36 -8.90
CA THR A 91 -13.36 14.30 -8.52
C THR A 91 -12.77 12.90 -8.58
N LYS A 92 -11.61 12.73 -9.22
CA LYS A 92 -11.04 11.42 -9.54
C LYS A 92 -9.53 11.46 -9.41
N SER A 93 -8.92 10.37 -8.98
CA SER A 93 -7.48 10.19 -9.11
C SER A 93 -7.14 8.77 -9.57
N LYS A 94 -5.96 8.64 -10.16
CA LYS A 94 -5.33 7.39 -10.57
C LYS A 94 -3.89 7.42 -10.08
N THR A 95 -3.49 6.37 -9.39
CA THR A 95 -2.11 6.14 -8.96
C THR A 95 -1.60 4.89 -9.65
N ASP A 96 -0.57 5.04 -10.47
CA ASP A 96 0.22 3.95 -11.00
C ASP A 96 1.51 3.87 -10.20
N MET A 97 1.85 2.69 -9.66
CA MET A 97 3.07 2.45 -8.91
C MET A 97 3.76 1.23 -9.48
N THR A 98 5.00 1.36 -9.92
CA THR A 98 5.83 0.23 -10.33
C THR A 98 6.93 0.03 -9.31
N VAL A 99 6.99 -1.15 -8.68
CA VAL A 99 8.04 -1.55 -7.73
C VAL A 99 8.58 -2.88 -8.20
N GLU A 100 9.90 -2.98 -8.39
CA GLU A 100 10.58 -4.21 -8.85
C GLU A 100 9.94 -4.84 -10.11
N GLY A 101 9.50 -4.00 -11.05
CA GLY A 101 8.89 -4.43 -12.31
C GLY A 101 7.42 -4.88 -12.21
N LYS A 102 6.79 -4.81 -11.03
CA LYS A 102 5.35 -5.02 -10.86
C LYS A 102 4.63 -3.70 -10.85
N THR A 103 3.69 -3.53 -11.77
CA THR A 103 2.85 -2.33 -11.83
C THR A 103 1.53 -2.56 -11.10
N LEU A 104 1.27 -1.65 -10.18
CA LEU A 104 0.04 -1.47 -9.46
C LEU A 104 -0.69 -0.27 -10.02
N THR A 105 -2.00 -0.40 -10.22
CA THR A 105 -2.89 0.73 -10.53
C THR A 105 -4.04 0.77 -9.53
N VAL A 106 -4.23 1.92 -8.89
CA VAL A 106 -5.36 2.23 -8.00
C VAL A 106 -6.07 3.49 -8.47
N TYR A 107 -7.39 3.46 -8.48
CA TYR A 107 -8.25 4.60 -8.77
C TYR A 107 -8.93 5.06 -7.50
N PHE A 108 -9.10 6.36 -7.31
CA PHE A 108 -9.93 6.92 -6.24
C PHE A 108 -11.05 7.74 -6.85
N ILE A 109 -12.29 7.37 -6.54
CA ILE A 109 -13.49 7.89 -7.17
C ILE A 109 -14.57 7.97 -6.10
N GLU A 110 -15.19 9.14 -5.92
CA GLU A 110 -16.33 9.32 -5.00
C GLU A 110 -16.07 8.79 -3.57
N GLY A 111 -14.87 9.02 -3.03
CA GLY A 111 -14.52 8.60 -1.66
C GLY A 111 -14.13 7.12 -1.53
N HIS A 112 -13.97 6.40 -2.65
CA HIS A 112 -13.65 4.98 -2.66
C HIS A 112 -12.43 4.66 -3.52
N ALA A 113 -11.61 3.74 -3.03
CA ALA A 113 -10.48 3.20 -3.78
C ALA A 113 -10.89 1.94 -4.57
N TYR A 114 -10.40 1.84 -5.80
CA TYR A 114 -10.66 0.75 -6.72
C TYR A 114 -9.35 0.25 -7.32
N SER A 115 -9.22 -1.06 -7.46
CA SER A 115 -8.07 -1.70 -8.11
C SER A 115 -8.57 -2.72 -9.12
N THR A 116 -7.80 -2.96 -10.18
CA THR A 116 -8.07 -4.14 -11.03
C THR A 116 -7.89 -5.41 -10.20
N MET A 117 -8.58 -6.50 -10.55
CA MET A 117 -8.40 -7.77 -9.87
C MET A 117 -6.94 -8.27 -9.92
N ASN A 118 -6.22 -8.01 -11.02
CA ASN A 118 -4.82 -8.42 -11.13
C ASN A 118 -3.94 -7.63 -10.17
N SER A 119 -4.07 -6.30 -10.16
CA SER A 119 -3.39 -5.44 -9.20
C SER A 119 -3.73 -5.81 -7.75
N TYR A 120 -4.99 -6.12 -7.45
CA TYR A 120 -5.44 -6.48 -6.09
C TYR A 120 -4.81 -7.79 -5.59
N LYS A 121 -4.58 -8.78 -6.48
CA LYS A 121 -3.91 -10.04 -6.14
C LYS A 121 -2.51 -9.84 -5.58
N ASP A 122 -1.79 -8.87 -6.12
CA ASP A 122 -0.40 -8.61 -5.72
C ASP A 122 -0.29 -7.77 -4.44
N LEU A 123 -1.36 -7.09 -4.03
CA LEU A 123 -1.34 -6.16 -2.90
C LEU A 123 -1.86 -6.73 -1.58
N ALA A 124 -3.09 -7.23 -1.64
CA ALA A 124 -3.95 -7.34 -0.46
C ALA A 124 -4.85 -8.56 -0.53
N ALA A 125 -4.67 -9.41 -1.54
CA ALA A 125 -5.48 -10.58 -1.70
C ALA A 125 -5.13 -11.63 -0.64
N PRO A 126 -6.13 -12.34 -0.11
CA PRO A 126 -5.88 -13.47 0.78
C PRO A 126 -5.13 -14.59 0.05
N ASP A 127 -4.31 -15.37 0.77
CA ASP A 127 -3.51 -16.48 0.23
C ASP A 127 -4.31 -17.47 -0.64
N ASN A 128 -5.61 -17.61 -0.37
CA ASN A 128 -6.52 -18.50 -1.08
C ASN A 128 -7.30 -17.82 -2.21
N ILE A 129 -6.86 -16.66 -2.71
CA ILE A 129 -7.57 -15.84 -3.70
C ILE A 129 -7.99 -16.65 -4.93
N SER A 130 -7.17 -17.55 -5.46
CA SER A 130 -7.55 -18.39 -6.60
C SER A 130 -8.81 -19.23 -6.34
N LYS A 131 -9.01 -19.71 -5.11
CA LYS A 131 -10.23 -20.44 -4.70
C LYS A 131 -11.41 -19.50 -4.47
N VAL A 132 -11.15 -18.28 -4.00
CA VAL A 132 -12.17 -17.23 -3.85
C VAL A 132 -12.73 -16.83 -5.20
N LEU A 133 -11.86 -16.58 -6.18
CA LEU A 133 -12.24 -16.20 -7.54
C LEU A 133 -13.07 -17.28 -8.24
N ALA A 134 -12.77 -18.56 -8.00
CA ALA A 134 -13.60 -19.66 -8.50
C ALA A 134 -15.04 -19.67 -7.93
N ARG A 135 -15.30 -18.96 -6.82
CA ARG A 135 -16.63 -18.83 -6.21
C ARG A 135 -17.32 -17.50 -6.50
N ILE A 136 -16.61 -16.54 -7.10
CA ILE A 136 -17.15 -15.23 -7.47
C ILE A 136 -17.24 -15.18 -9.01
N PRO A 137 -18.44 -15.24 -9.60
CA PRO A 137 -18.62 -15.23 -11.05
C PRO A 137 -18.00 -13.98 -11.70
N GLY A 138 -17.35 -14.13 -12.85
CA GLY A 138 -16.76 -13.02 -13.63
C GLY A 138 -15.56 -12.33 -12.96
N SER A 139 -15.01 -12.88 -11.88
CA SER A 139 -14.10 -12.14 -11.00
C SER A 139 -12.77 -11.71 -11.59
N SER A 140 -12.31 -12.28 -12.71
CA SER A 140 -11.02 -11.93 -13.32
C SER A 140 -11.00 -10.56 -14.02
N SER A 141 -12.14 -10.07 -14.50
CA SER A 141 -12.27 -8.76 -15.18
C SER A 141 -12.80 -7.66 -14.27
N LYS A 142 -13.29 -8.01 -13.08
CA LYS A 142 -13.92 -7.06 -12.15
C LYS A 142 -12.93 -6.09 -11.55
N MET A 143 -13.43 -4.89 -11.27
CA MET A 143 -12.78 -3.95 -10.35
C MET A 143 -13.05 -4.38 -8.90
N VAL A 144 -12.06 -4.27 -8.04
CA VAL A 144 -12.20 -4.50 -6.60
C VAL A 144 -12.39 -3.17 -5.91
N LYS A 145 -13.54 -2.96 -5.27
CA LYS A 145 -13.75 -1.84 -4.35
C LYS A 145 -13.06 -2.16 -3.03
N MET A 146 -12.00 -1.43 -2.74
CA MET A 146 -11.13 -1.67 -1.59
C MET A 146 -11.75 -1.08 -0.33
N VAL A 147 -11.69 -1.83 0.77
CA VAL A 147 -12.14 -1.39 2.09
C VAL A 147 -11.06 -0.53 2.76
N LYS A 148 -9.79 -0.87 2.54
CA LYS A 148 -8.64 -0.12 3.04
C LYS A 148 -7.59 -0.04 1.92
N MET A 149 -6.90 1.09 1.83
CA MET A 149 -5.70 1.17 0.99
C MET A 149 -4.61 0.24 1.56
N PRO A 150 -3.81 -0.43 0.69
CA PRO A 150 -2.64 -1.18 1.10
C PRO A 150 -1.71 -0.30 1.94
N GLU A 151 -1.06 -0.89 2.92
CA GLU A 151 -0.05 -0.17 3.72
C GLU A 151 1.09 0.29 2.81
N GLY A 152 1.54 1.53 3.00
CA GLY A 152 2.52 2.18 2.12
C GLY A 152 1.91 2.98 0.97
N LEU A 153 0.62 2.80 0.64
CA LEU A 153 -0.09 3.67 -0.30
C LEU A 153 -0.92 4.70 0.46
N GLN A 154 -0.59 5.98 0.29
CA GLN A 154 -1.47 7.05 0.74
C GLN A 154 -2.69 7.15 -0.17
N THR A 155 -3.83 7.51 0.41
CA THR A 155 -5.00 7.94 -0.35
C THR A 155 -4.68 9.28 -1.01
N PHE A 156 -4.51 9.25 -2.33
CA PHE A 156 -4.54 10.45 -3.17
C PHE A 156 -5.99 10.87 -3.39
N ASP A 157 -6.70 11.18 -2.30
CA ASP A 157 -8.06 11.72 -2.36
C ASP A 157 -8.02 13.07 -3.10
N PRO A 158 -8.73 13.22 -4.23
CA PRO A 158 -8.89 14.48 -4.93
C PRO A 158 -9.21 15.66 -4.03
N ALA A 159 -10.13 15.50 -3.07
CA ALA A 159 -10.55 16.58 -2.19
C ALA A 159 -9.37 17.12 -1.38
N ASP A 160 -8.48 16.24 -0.93
CA ASP A 160 -7.29 16.64 -0.19
C ASP A 160 -6.21 17.24 -1.10
N LEU A 161 -6.05 16.73 -2.33
CA LEU A 161 -5.04 17.20 -3.28
C LEU A 161 -5.28 18.64 -3.73
N PHE A 162 -6.54 18.98 -3.94
CA PHE A 162 -6.98 20.32 -4.34
C PHE A 162 -7.38 21.19 -3.13
N SER A 163 -7.16 20.72 -1.90
CA SER A 163 -7.39 21.53 -0.71
C SER A 163 -6.23 22.50 -0.45
N SER A 164 -6.56 23.73 -0.05
CA SER A 164 -5.60 24.69 0.48
C SER A 164 -5.29 24.46 1.97
N SER A 165 -6.07 23.62 2.66
CA SER A 165 -5.92 23.33 4.09
C SER A 165 -4.68 22.49 4.40
N SER A 166 -3.98 22.87 5.47
CA SER A 166 -2.61 22.43 5.75
C SER A 166 -2.47 21.23 6.71
N GLU A 167 -3.59 20.73 7.25
CA GLU A 167 -3.67 19.89 8.46
C GLU A 167 -3.02 18.50 8.34
N THR A 168 -2.86 17.94 7.14
CA THR A 168 -2.33 16.58 6.96
C THR A 168 -0.80 16.46 7.11
N TYR A 169 -0.07 17.58 7.21
CA TYR A 169 1.40 17.58 7.35
C TYR A 169 1.86 17.11 8.71
N ASP A 170 1.17 17.57 9.76
CA ASP A 170 1.61 17.38 11.14
C ASP A 170 1.53 15.91 11.55
N THR A 171 0.81 15.09 10.78
CA THR A 171 0.67 13.66 11.05
C THR A 171 1.71 12.77 10.36
N LEU A 172 2.41 13.19 9.30
CA LEU A 172 3.29 12.28 8.54
C LEU A 172 4.78 12.42 8.85
N LEU A 173 5.33 13.63 8.80
CA LEU A 173 6.73 13.89 9.16
C LEU A 173 6.89 14.11 10.67
N ASN A 174 5.94 14.83 11.27
CA ASN A 174 5.99 15.23 12.68
C ASN A 174 5.55 14.13 13.68
N SER A 175 4.93 13.04 13.23
CA SER A 175 4.54 11.94 14.15
C SER A 175 5.46 10.73 14.08
N ASN A 176 5.93 10.34 12.87
CA ASN A 176 6.68 9.09 12.68
C ASN A 176 8.20 9.30 12.57
N PHE A 177 8.65 10.50 12.20
CA PHE A 177 10.07 10.79 11.95
C PHE A 177 10.62 11.95 12.78
N LYS A 178 9.81 12.59 13.62
CA LYS A 178 10.21 13.78 14.39
C LYS A 178 11.48 13.54 15.21
N ASP A 179 11.54 12.43 15.93
CA ASP A 179 12.71 12.08 16.72
C ASP A 179 13.95 11.90 15.83
N LEU A 180 13.77 11.29 14.66
CA LEU A 180 14.85 11.11 13.70
C LEU A 180 15.31 12.45 13.08
N LEU A 181 14.38 13.35 12.72
CA LEU A 181 14.70 14.68 12.17
C LEU A 181 15.52 15.51 13.16
N THR A 182 15.31 15.34 14.47
CA THR A 182 16.15 16.02 15.47
C THR A 182 17.58 15.51 15.56
N MET A 183 17.89 14.33 14.99
CA MET A 183 19.25 13.79 14.92
C MET A 183 20.06 14.37 13.76
N PHE A 184 19.40 14.98 12.78
CA PHE A 184 20.07 15.59 11.63
C PHE A 184 20.54 17.02 11.96
N GLN A 185 21.66 17.38 11.35
CA GLN A 185 22.12 18.74 11.19
C GLN A 185 21.82 19.22 9.78
N TYR A 186 21.46 20.49 9.65
CA TYR A 186 20.96 21.10 8.43
C TYR A 186 21.88 22.24 7.97
N SER A 187 21.95 22.45 6.65
CA SER A 187 22.42 23.71 6.07
C SER A 187 21.30 24.76 6.12
N ASP A 188 21.64 26.02 5.86
CA ASP A 188 20.61 26.98 5.47
C ASP A 188 20.04 26.61 4.08
N VAL A 189 18.85 27.14 3.76
CA VAL A 189 18.21 26.98 2.46
C VAL A 189 18.81 28.01 1.49
N THR A 190 19.47 27.51 0.45
CA THR A 190 19.94 28.33 -0.66
C THR A 190 18.78 28.58 -1.62
N VAL A 191 18.55 29.85 -1.95
CA VAL A 191 17.54 30.28 -2.92
C VAL A 191 18.24 30.90 -4.12
N SER A 192 17.94 30.42 -5.32
CA SER A 192 18.55 30.91 -6.56
C SER A 192 17.60 30.85 -7.74
N ALA A 193 17.78 31.72 -8.73
CA ALA A 193 17.13 31.53 -10.03
C ALA A 193 17.61 30.21 -10.67
N ASN A 194 16.72 29.48 -11.31
CA ASN A 194 17.09 28.24 -11.97
C ASN A 194 17.98 28.54 -13.20
N PRO A 195 19.15 27.87 -13.35
CA PRO A 195 20.11 28.19 -14.40
C PRO A 195 19.61 27.86 -15.82
N SER A 196 18.61 26.99 -15.95
CA SER A 196 18.02 26.62 -17.24
C SER A 196 16.81 27.48 -17.60
N ASN A 197 16.19 28.16 -16.62
CA ASN A 197 15.05 29.04 -16.82
C ASN A 197 14.90 30.02 -15.65
N GLU A 198 15.27 31.29 -15.86
CA GLU A 198 15.25 32.33 -14.82
C GLU A 198 13.85 32.63 -14.25
N THR A 199 12.77 32.19 -14.91
CA THR A 199 11.40 32.31 -14.37
C THR A 199 11.08 31.29 -13.28
N LEU A 200 11.97 30.32 -13.06
CA LEU A 200 11.87 29.32 -12.00
C LEU A 200 12.82 29.66 -10.84
N THR A 201 12.41 29.31 -9.62
CA THR A 201 13.21 29.50 -8.41
C THR A 201 13.57 28.15 -7.80
N ASP A 202 14.86 27.92 -7.60
CA ASP A 202 15.40 26.73 -6.94
C ASP A 202 15.61 27.01 -5.44
N TYR A 203 15.14 26.07 -4.60
CA TYR A 203 15.41 25.99 -3.17
C TYR A 203 16.19 24.72 -2.89
N ALA A 204 17.38 24.83 -2.30
CA ALA A 204 18.21 23.67 -2.00
C ALA A 204 18.76 23.72 -0.57
N TRP A 205 18.85 22.56 0.07
CA TRP A 205 19.49 22.41 1.37
C TRP A 205 20.04 21.00 1.54
N ASP A 206 21.01 20.89 2.43
CA ASP A 206 21.59 19.63 2.85
C ASP A 206 21.16 19.32 4.28
N MET A 207 20.96 18.04 4.56
CA MET A 207 20.86 17.54 5.93
C MET A 207 21.74 16.30 6.07
N GLY A 208 22.34 16.12 7.23
CA GLY A 208 23.09 14.90 7.50
C GLY A 208 23.21 14.61 8.97
N PHE A 209 23.55 13.36 9.29
CA PHE A 209 23.97 12.98 10.63
C PHE A 209 25.15 12.03 10.53
N SER A 210 25.92 11.96 11.62
CA SER A 210 26.96 10.96 11.79
C SER A 210 26.85 10.39 13.20
N MET A 211 26.59 9.10 13.33
CA MET A 211 26.45 8.44 14.63
C MET A 211 26.93 6.99 14.56
N LEU A 212 27.74 6.59 15.55
CA LEU A 212 28.29 5.23 15.67
C LEU A 212 28.92 4.73 14.36
N GLY A 213 29.47 5.69 13.63
CA GLY A 213 30.14 5.54 12.37
C GLY A 213 29.25 5.45 11.12
N ILE A 214 27.94 5.38 11.24
CA ILE A 214 27.08 5.58 10.06
C ILE A 214 27.07 7.07 9.76
N SER A 215 27.29 7.45 8.50
CA SER A 215 26.98 8.80 8.02
C SER A 215 25.85 8.74 7.01
N SER A 216 24.93 9.70 7.11
CA SER A 216 23.93 9.96 6.09
C SER A 216 24.03 11.42 5.68
N SER A 217 23.99 11.65 4.38
CA SER A 217 23.88 12.98 3.77
C SER A 217 22.72 12.96 2.78
N VAL A 218 21.83 13.92 2.90
CA VAL A 218 20.68 14.10 2.03
C VAL A 218 20.75 15.50 1.43
N HIS A 219 20.86 15.56 0.12
CA HIS A 219 20.73 16.78 -0.66
C HIS A 219 19.30 16.89 -1.18
N SER A 220 18.61 17.96 -0.80
CA SER A 220 17.24 18.24 -1.25
C SER A 220 17.24 19.49 -2.13
N LYS A 221 16.54 19.42 -3.26
CA LYS A 221 16.32 20.56 -4.16
C LYS A 221 14.88 20.56 -4.66
N TYR A 222 14.23 21.72 -4.65
CA TYR A 222 12.88 21.91 -5.18
C TYR A 222 12.84 23.14 -6.09
N THR A 223 12.20 23.02 -7.24
CA THR A 223 12.06 24.10 -8.22
C THR A 223 10.61 24.55 -8.25
N LEU A 224 10.38 25.84 -8.02
CA LEU A 224 9.08 26.48 -8.08
C LEU A 224 8.94 27.29 -9.35
N ASP A 225 7.75 27.30 -9.94
CA ASP A 225 7.39 28.19 -11.04
C ASP A 225 6.92 29.58 -10.56
N ALA A 226 6.53 30.44 -11.50
CA ALA A 226 6.01 31.77 -11.21
C ALA A 226 4.72 31.77 -10.38
N ASN A 227 3.95 30.67 -10.38
CA ASN A 227 2.76 30.47 -9.56
C ASN A 227 3.11 29.88 -8.17
N SER A 228 4.39 29.75 -7.86
CA SER A 228 4.91 29.08 -6.66
C SER A 228 4.53 27.59 -6.56
N LEU A 229 4.17 26.97 -7.68
CA LEU A 229 3.95 25.53 -7.76
C LEU A 229 5.30 24.82 -7.86
N VAL A 230 5.49 23.77 -7.06
CA VAL A 230 6.66 22.89 -7.20
C VAL A 230 6.53 22.10 -8.50
N VAL A 231 7.32 22.45 -9.52
CA VAL A 231 7.29 21.77 -10.82
C VAL A 231 8.27 20.61 -10.90
N SER A 232 9.34 20.66 -10.10
CA SER A 232 10.27 19.56 -9.94
C SER A 232 10.90 19.54 -8.56
N GLY A 233 11.44 18.38 -8.17
CA GLY A 233 12.25 18.23 -6.98
C GLY A 233 13.20 17.05 -7.11
N SER A 234 14.29 17.08 -6.36
CA SER A 234 15.19 15.97 -6.20
C SER A 234 15.60 15.80 -4.74
N VAL A 235 15.69 14.56 -4.32
CA VAL A 235 16.23 14.17 -3.02
C VAL A 235 17.23 13.07 -3.26
N ASN A 236 18.50 13.39 -3.06
CA ASN A 236 19.61 12.46 -3.18
C ASN A 236 20.12 12.16 -1.78
N SER A 237 19.94 10.92 -1.34
CA SER A 237 20.47 10.44 -0.07
C SER A 237 21.65 9.52 -0.33
N THR A 238 22.74 9.76 0.38
CA THR A 238 23.87 8.85 0.47
C THR A 238 24.00 8.42 1.91
N MET A 239 24.07 7.12 2.12
CA MET A 239 24.42 6.52 3.40
C MET A 239 25.73 5.79 3.23
N SER A 240 26.68 6.09 4.10
CA SER A 240 28.01 5.48 4.08
C SER A 240 28.30 4.79 5.41
N SER A 241 28.94 3.63 5.28
CA SER A 241 29.34 2.77 6.38
C SER A 241 30.70 2.13 6.08
N ALA A 242 31.33 1.47 7.06
CA ALA A 242 32.58 0.74 6.87
C ALA A 242 32.40 -0.46 5.92
N SER A 243 31.16 -0.96 5.82
CA SER A 243 30.77 -2.03 4.90
C SER A 243 30.47 -1.58 3.48
N GLY A 244 30.37 -0.27 3.21
CA GLY A 244 30.06 0.25 1.87
C GLY A 244 29.14 1.48 1.90
N SER A 245 28.79 1.96 0.71
CA SER A 245 27.93 3.13 0.52
C SER A 245 26.73 2.77 -0.35
N MET A 246 25.58 3.30 0.01
CA MET A 246 24.34 3.21 -0.77
C MET A 246 23.85 4.62 -1.08
N THR A 247 23.45 4.84 -2.32
CA THR A 247 22.86 6.10 -2.75
C THR A 247 21.45 5.85 -3.26
N THR A 248 20.49 6.65 -2.84
CA THR A 248 19.15 6.69 -3.40
C THR A 248 18.90 8.05 -4.01
N ALA A 249 18.48 8.08 -5.27
CA ALA A 249 18.08 9.30 -5.94
C ALA A 249 16.57 9.25 -6.21
N THR A 250 15.87 10.26 -5.70
CA THR A 250 14.44 10.47 -5.94
C THR A 250 14.28 11.73 -6.78
N THR A 251 13.57 11.62 -7.91
CA THR A 251 13.19 12.74 -8.75
C THR A 251 11.68 12.88 -8.72
N ILE A 252 11.23 14.12 -8.67
CA ILE A 252 9.82 14.49 -8.59
C ILE A 252 9.55 15.45 -9.73
N THR A 253 8.45 15.24 -10.44
CA THR A 253 7.93 16.17 -11.44
C THR A 253 6.45 16.36 -11.22
N MET A 254 5.98 17.59 -11.28
CA MET A 254 4.56 17.94 -11.25
C MET A 254 4.21 18.81 -12.43
N ASN A 255 3.08 18.51 -13.06
CA ASN A 255 2.54 19.32 -14.14
C ASN A 255 1.04 19.54 -13.95
N VAL A 256 0.58 20.76 -14.15
CA VAL A 256 -0.85 21.08 -14.24
C VAL A 256 -1.32 20.74 -15.65
N ASN A 257 -2.39 19.96 -15.73
CA ASN A 257 -3.05 19.64 -16.99
C ASN A 257 -4.56 19.77 -16.79
N ASN A 258 -5.10 20.93 -17.15
CA ASN A 258 -6.51 21.23 -16.96
C ASN A 258 -7.43 20.47 -17.92
N GLU A 259 -6.87 19.87 -18.96
CA GLU A 259 -7.55 18.99 -19.93
C GLU A 259 -7.40 17.51 -19.57
N LEU A 260 -6.83 17.19 -18.41
CA LEU A 260 -6.63 15.81 -17.97
C LEU A 260 -7.96 15.07 -17.86
N VAL A 261 -8.07 13.98 -18.63
CA VAL A 261 -9.13 12.99 -18.50
C VAL A 261 -8.56 11.75 -17.85
N ILE A 262 -9.21 11.28 -16.78
CA ILE A 262 -8.88 10.01 -16.12
C ILE A 262 -9.89 8.98 -16.57
N ASP A 263 -9.43 8.07 -17.43
CA ASP A 263 -10.21 6.92 -17.87
C ASP A 263 -10.38 5.94 -16.72
N ILE A 264 -11.62 5.81 -16.27
CA ILE A 264 -12.01 4.90 -15.20
C ILE A 264 -12.52 3.60 -15.84
N PRO A 265 -12.03 2.44 -15.39
CA PRO A 265 -12.60 1.16 -15.78
C PRO A 265 -14.08 1.07 -15.40
N ASP A 266 -14.88 0.38 -16.21
CA ASP A 266 -16.32 0.25 -16.00
C ASP A 266 -16.66 -0.18 -14.55
N LEU A 267 -17.37 0.71 -13.84
CA LEU A 267 -17.79 0.52 -12.46
C LEU A 267 -19.10 -0.27 -12.33
N THR A 268 -19.68 -0.75 -13.42
CA THR A 268 -20.85 -1.65 -13.37
C THR A 268 -20.47 -3.08 -12.94
N ASP A 269 -19.19 -3.47 -13.09
CA ASP A 269 -18.68 -4.80 -12.77
C ASP A 269 -17.68 -4.79 -11.59
N ILE A 270 -18.19 -4.47 -10.40
CA ILE A 270 -17.40 -4.37 -9.16
C ILE A 270 -17.58 -5.62 -8.29
N VAL A 271 -16.53 -5.97 -7.53
CA VAL A 271 -16.60 -6.83 -6.35
C VAL A 271 -16.08 -6.08 -5.13
N ASP A 272 -16.83 -6.12 -4.02
CA ASP A 272 -16.36 -5.54 -2.76
C ASP A 272 -15.28 -6.42 -2.12
N GLU A 273 -14.21 -5.81 -1.63
CA GLU A 273 -13.18 -6.53 -0.87
C GLU A 273 -13.78 -7.24 0.37
N ALA A 274 -14.81 -6.67 0.99
CA ALA A 274 -15.54 -7.34 2.08
C ALA A 274 -16.16 -8.68 1.62
N GLN A 275 -16.63 -8.78 0.37
CA GLN A 275 -17.14 -10.02 -0.20
C GLN A 275 -16.00 -11.01 -0.45
N ILE A 276 -14.86 -10.56 -0.98
CA ILE A 276 -13.65 -11.38 -1.16
C ILE A 276 -13.22 -11.98 0.18
N ASN A 277 -13.07 -11.15 1.21
CA ASN A 277 -12.66 -11.55 2.55
C ASN A 277 -13.67 -12.52 3.19
N ARG A 278 -14.98 -12.28 3.02
CA ARG A 278 -16.02 -13.19 3.49
C ARG A 278 -15.90 -14.57 2.85
N VAL A 279 -15.74 -14.64 1.52
CA VAL A 279 -15.60 -15.92 0.81
C VAL A 279 -14.29 -16.62 1.19
N SER A 280 -13.20 -15.87 1.38
CA SER A 280 -11.93 -16.40 1.85
C SER A 280 -12.05 -17.04 3.24
N HIS A 281 -12.66 -16.34 4.18
CA HIS A 281 -12.90 -16.87 5.53
C HIS A 281 -13.83 -18.08 5.50
N GLN A 282 -14.85 -18.08 4.64
CA GLN A 282 -15.74 -19.22 4.45
C GLN A 282 -14.96 -20.46 3.95
N ILE A 283 -14.13 -20.32 2.92
CA ILE A 283 -13.28 -21.40 2.38
C ILE A 283 -12.34 -21.92 3.47
N THR A 284 -11.74 -21.03 4.25
CA THR A 284 -10.83 -21.39 5.35
C THR A 284 -11.57 -22.16 6.45
N ALA A 285 -12.78 -21.71 6.82
CA ALA A 285 -13.63 -22.41 7.79
C ALA A 285 -14.04 -23.80 7.31
N GLU A 286 -14.42 -23.94 6.03
CA GLU A 286 -14.68 -25.25 5.42
C GLU A 286 -13.43 -26.14 5.49
N GLY A 287 -12.25 -25.61 5.16
CA GLY A 287 -10.97 -26.31 5.23
C GLY A 287 -10.65 -26.88 6.62
N LYS A 288 -10.97 -26.14 7.69
CA LYS A 288 -10.83 -26.63 9.09
C LYS A 288 -11.70 -27.85 9.41
N SER A 289 -12.76 -28.10 8.63
CA SER A 289 -13.66 -29.24 8.82
C SER A 289 -13.26 -30.47 7.98
N THR A 290 -12.31 -30.34 7.04
CA THR A 290 -11.94 -31.42 6.10
C THR A 290 -11.40 -32.67 6.80
N ALA A 291 -10.48 -32.51 7.76
CA ALA A 291 -9.92 -33.65 8.49
C ALA A 291 -11.00 -34.39 9.31
N LYS A 292 -11.91 -33.65 9.95
CA LYS A 292 -13.04 -34.21 10.68
C LYS A 292 -14.00 -34.95 9.75
N ALA A 293 -14.32 -34.37 8.60
CA ALA A 293 -15.17 -34.99 7.57
C ALA A 293 -14.57 -36.33 7.08
N ASN A 294 -13.27 -36.35 6.76
CA ASN A 294 -12.55 -37.56 6.34
C ASN A 294 -12.55 -38.64 7.42
N ALA A 295 -12.33 -38.27 8.68
CA ALA A 295 -12.38 -39.19 9.81
C ALA A 295 -13.78 -39.80 10.00
N ILE A 296 -14.85 -38.99 9.86
CA ILE A 296 -16.24 -39.48 9.89
C ILE A 296 -16.49 -40.48 8.76
N VAL A 297 -16.07 -40.18 7.52
CA VAL A 297 -16.23 -41.09 6.38
C VAL A 297 -15.52 -42.42 6.64
N LYS A 298 -14.26 -42.38 7.09
CA LYS A 298 -13.48 -43.58 7.41
C LYS A 298 -14.19 -44.43 8.47
N ARG A 299 -14.57 -43.80 9.59
CA ARG A 299 -15.24 -44.49 10.69
C ARG A 299 -16.62 -45.02 10.31
N ALA A 300 -17.39 -44.29 9.50
CA ALA A 300 -18.69 -44.74 9.04
C ALA A 300 -18.60 -45.96 8.12
N LYS A 301 -17.57 -46.03 7.26
CA LYS A 301 -17.29 -47.22 6.43
C LYS A 301 -16.98 -48.44 7.30
N GLU A 302 -16.18 -48.27 8.36
CA GLU A 302 -15.89 -49.35 9.32
C GLU A 302 -17.16 -49.84 10.02
N LEU A 303 -18.02 -48.92 10.46
CA LEU A 303 -19.29 -49.25 11.11
C LEU A 303 -20.25 -49.99 10.17
N ALA A 304 -20.40 -49.53 8.93
CA ALA A 304 -21.25 -50.17 7.93
C ALA A 304 -20.75 -51.59 7.60
N LYS A 305 -19.43 -51.77 7.44
CA LYS A 305 -18.80 -53.08 7.22
C LYS A 305 -19.06 -54.03 8.40
N LYS A 306 -18.89 -53.56 9.64
CA LYS A 306 -19.15 -54.35 10.85
C LYS A 306 -20.63 -54.76 10.95
N ALA A 307 -21.55 -53.88 10.55
CA ALA A 307 -22.98 -54.14 10.54
C ALA A 307 -23.45 -54.99 9.35
N ARG A 308 -22.57 -55.33 8.39
CA ARG A 308 -22.91 -55.98 7.11
C ARG A 308 -24.05 -55.27 6.37
N ALA A 309 -24.07 -53.94 6.45
CA ALA A 309 -25.11 -53.10 5.87
C ALA A 309 -24.54 -52.11 4.86
N ALA A 310 -25.38 -51.61 3.95
CA ALA A 310 -25.01 -50.51 3.07
C ALA A 310 -24.72 -49.24 3.89
N LEU A 311 -23.73 -48.47 3.43
CA LEU A 311 -23.42 -47.18 4.03
C LEU A 311 -24.66 -46.28 3.97
N SER A 312 -24.95 -45.58 5.07
CA SER A 312 -26.15 -44.76 5.20
C SER A 312 -25.90 -43.55 6.09
N GLY A 313 -26.81 -42.57 6.08
CA GLY A 313 -26.71 -41.40 6.95
C GLY A 313 -26.65 -41.74 8.45
N LYS A 314 -27.24 -42.88 8.87
CA LYS A 314 -27.14 -43.37 10.25
C LYS A 314 -25.68 -43.65 10.63
N HIS A 315 -24.93 -44.34 9.77
CA HIS A 315 -23.52 -44.65 9.99
C HIS A 315 -22.66 -43.39 10.09
N LEU A 316 -22.95 -42.35 9.31
CA LEU A 316 -22.26 -41.06 9.40
C LEU A 316 -22.52 -40.36 10.76
N ARG A 317 -23.78 -40.35 11.22
CA ARG A 317 -24.14 -39.77 12.52
C ARG A 317 -23.51 -40.53 13.68
N ASP A 318 -23.52 -41.85 13.63
CA ASP A 318 -22.93 -42.69 14.67
C ASP A 318 -21.40 -42.55 14.70
N ALA A 319 -20.76 -42.45 13.52
CA ALA A 319 -19.34 -42.16 13.41
C ALA A 319 -18.98 -40.79 14.01
N ALA A 320 -19.75 -39.75 13.69
CA ALA A 320 -19.53 -38.41 14.23
C ALA A 320 -19.67 -38.37 15.76
N LYS A 321 -20.66 -39.06 16.33
CA LYS A 321 -20.82 -39.23 17.78
C LYS A 321 -19.65 -39.98 18.40
N ALA A 322 -19.22 -41.09 17.80
CA ALA A 322 -18.10 -41.89 18.31
C ALA A 322 -16.78 -41.10 18.33
N LEU A 323 -16.58 -40.20 17.36
CA LEU A 323 -15.42 -39.32 17.27
C LEU A 323 -15.54 -38.06 18.16
N LYS A 324 -16.66 -37.90 18.89
CA LYS A 324 -16.96 -36.73 19.73
C LYS A 324 -16.87 -35.40 18.99
N TYR A 325 -17.22 -35.38 17.70
CA TYR A 325 -17.28 -34.14 16.93
C TYR A 325 -18.63 -33.46 17.11
N THR A 326 -18.64 -32.12 17.14
CA THR A 326 -19.87 -31.33 17.07
C THR A 326 -20.40 -31.32 15.64
N PHE A 327 -21.68 -31.64 15.44
CA PHE A 327 -22.30 -31.67 14.11
C PHE A 327 -23.80 -31.36 14.19
N THR A 328 -24.38 -30.94 13.06
CA THR A 328 -25.84 -30.88 12.87
C THR A 328 -26.30 -32.09 12.06
N ASN A 329 -27.41 -32.72 12.46
CA ASN A 329 -28.07 -33.75 11.66
C ASN A 329 -28.63 -33.14 10.37
N ILE A 330 -28.42 -33.81 9.24
CA ILE A 330 -29.10 -33.54 7.96
C ILE A 330 -29.70 -34.86 7.44
N SER A 331 -30.67 -34.77 6.53
CA SER A 331 -31.45 -35.92 6.03
C SER A 331 -30.59 -37.16 5.73
N ASN A 332 -29.53 -36.97 4.94
CA ASN A 332 -28.66 -38.06 4.48
C ASN A 332 -27.23 -38.03 5.06
N GLY A 333 -27.03 -37.40 6.23
CA GLY A 333 -25.70 -37.38 6.84
C GLY A 333 -25.51 -36.38 7.97
N VAL A 334 -24.36 -35.71 7.96
CA VAL A 334 -23.95 -34.74 9.01
C VAL A 334 -23.38 -33.47 8.39
N ARG A 335 -23.66 -32.33 9.01
CA ARG A 335 -23.05 -31.04 8.71
C ARG A 335 -22.05 -30.66 9.80
N LEU A 336 -20.82 -30.38 9.40
CA LEU A 336 -19.78 -29.82 10.24
C LEU A 336 -19.67 -28.34 9.95
N THR A 337 -19.65 -27.51 10.99
CA THR A 337 -19.50 -26.06 10.84
C THR A 337 -18.29 -25.61 11.64
N ALA A 338 -17.46 -24.79 11.02
CA ALA A 338 -16.40 -24.06 11.71
C ALA A 338 -16.61 -22.55 11.49
N THR A 339 -15.89 -21.74 12.26
CA THR A 339 -15.94 -20.29 12.16
C THR A 339 -14.52 -19.74 12.07
N VAL A 340 -14.31 -18.81 11.15
CA VAL A 340 -13.07 -18.05 10.97
C VAL A 340 -13.47 -16.59 10.82
N SER A 341 -12.89 -15.70 11.64
CA SER A 341 -13.18 -14.27 11.59
C SER A 341 -14.68 -13.94 11.58
N LYS A 342 -15.46 -14.61 12.46
CA LYS A 342 -16.93 -14.51 12.56
C LYS A 342 -17.72 -15.02 11.33
N VAL A 343 -17.06 -15.49 10.27
CA VAL A 343 -17.70 -16.13 9.11
C VAL A 343 -17.78 -17.63 9.32
N LYS A 344 -18.97 -18.20 9.12
CA LYS A 344 -19.21 -19.65 9.20
C LYS A 344 -18.96 -20.30 7.84
N GLY A 345 -18.28 -21.45 7.85
CA GLY A 345 -18.15 -22.32 6.69
C GLY A 345 -18.58 -23.73 7.08
N SER A 346 -19.33 -24.40 6.21
CA SER A 346 -19.88 -25.73 6.50
C SER A 346 -19.47 -26.77 5.46
N LEU A 347 -19.12 -27.97 5.96
CA LEU A 347 -18.95 -29.16 5.14
C LEU A 347 -20.03 -30.16 5.47
N CYS A 348 -20.67 -30.69 4.44
CA CYS A 348 -21.65 -31.75 4.54
C CYS A 348 -21.02 -33.06 4.11
N VAL A 349 -21.09 -34.04 5.02
CA VAL A 349 -20.80 -35.43 4.71
C VAL A 349 -22.14 -36.11 4.50
N VAL A 350 -22.43 -36.51 3.26
CA VAL A 350 -23.71 -37.11 2.88
C VAL A 350 -23.49 -38.46 2.21
N VAL A 351 -24.50 -39.32 2.28
CA VAL A 351 -24.52 -40.57 1.52
C VAL A 351 -25.48 -40.45 0.33
N GLY A 352 -25.01 -40.82 -0.86
CA GLY A 352 -25.81 -41.02 -2.07
C GLY A 352 -25.35 -42.27 -2.81
N GLY A 353 -26.29 -43.13 -3.23
CA GLY A 353 -25.96 -44.38 -3.94
C GLY A 353 -24.99 -45.31 -3.19
N GLY A 354 -25.09 -45.37 -1.86
CA GLY A 354 -24.20 -46.20 -1.01
C GLY A 354 -22.77 -45.66 -0.85
N LYS A 355 -22.46 -44.47 -1.39
CA LYS A 355 -21.16 -43.82 -1.27
C LYS A 355 -21.27 -42.56 -0.42
N ALA A 356 -20.30 -42.33 0.46
CA ALA A 356 -20.19 -41.06 1.18
C ALA A 356 -19.43 -40.04 0.32
N THR A 357 -19.96 -38.84 0.24
CA THR A 357 -19.33 -37.68 -0.41
C THR A 357 -19.21 -36.54 0.59
N ILE A 358 -18.14 -35.77 0.44
CA ILE A 358 -17.90 -34.54 1.20
C ILE A 358 -18.10 -33.39 0.21
N LYS A 359 -18.97 -32.46 0.55
CA LYS A 359 -19.21 -31.26 -0.24
C LYS A 359 -19.43 -30.06 0.65
N THR A 360 -19.25 -28.87 0.08
CA THR A 360 -19.67 -27.63 0.73
C THR A 360 -21.18 -27.61 0.90
N CYS A 361 -21.60 -26.99 2.00
CA CYS A 361 -22.97 -26.56 2.25
C CYS A 361 -22.94 -25.17 2.90
#